data_AF-A0AA43V312-F1
#
_entry.id   AF-A0AA43V312-F1
#
_cell.length_a   1.000
_cell.length_b   1.000
_cell.length_c   1.000
_cell.angle_alpha   90.00
_cell.angle_beta   90.00
_cell.angle_gamma   90.00
#
_symmetry.space_group_name_H-M   'P 1'
#
loop_
_entity.id
_entity.type
_entity.pdbx_description
1 polymer ?
#
loop_
_entity_poly.entity_id
_entity_poly.type
_entity_poly.pdbx_seq_one_letter_code
_entity_poly.pdbx_strand_id
1 'polypeptide(L)'
;NMGGDVNTLNIFTLGLGPWLTSMIILMLISYRNMDKYMKQTSLEKHYKERILTLILSVIQSYFVIHEYVSKQRVHQDNIYLTILILVTGTMLLVWLADKNSRYGIAGPMPIVMVSIIKSMMHQKMEYIDASHIVIALLIILVIITLFILLFIELVEVRIPYIDLMNVSATNMKSYLSWKVNPAGSITLMMSISAF
;
A
#
# COMPACT_ATOMS: atom_id res chain seq x y z
N ASN A 1 5.60 -6.19 14.33
CA ASN A 1 5.80 -5.53 13.04
C ASN A 1 5.32 -6.44 11.92
N MET A 2 4.48 -5.91 11.02
CA MET A 2 4.00 -6.58 9.80
C MET A 2 4.77 -5.99 8.61
N GLY A 3 6.09 -6.10 8.65
CA GLY A 3 7.05 -5.26 7.91
C GLY A 3 7.60 -4.11 8.76
N GLY A 4 8.91 -3.90 8.74
CA GLY A 4 9.57 -2.73 9.36
C GLY A 4 10.42 -2.98 10.60
N ASP A 5 10.57 -4.23 11.08
CA ASP A 5 11.57 -4.54 12.11
C ASP A 5 12.83 -5.09 11.47
N VAL A 6 13.95 -4.38 11.62
CA VAL A 6 15.27 -4.80 11.14
C VAL A 6 16.00 -5.64 12.18
N ASN A 7 15.45 -5.72 13.40
CA ASN A 7 16.10 -6.34 14.55
C ASN A 7 15.54 -7.72 14.90
N THR A 8 14.28 -8.00 14.57
CA THR A 8 13.68 -9.31 14.83
C THR A 8 13.05 -9.92 13.58
N LEU A 9 13.44 -11.17 13.27
CA LEU A 9 12.88 -11.92 12.16
C LEU A 9 11.57 -12.58 12.62
N ASN A 10 10.45 -12.14 12.04
CA ASN A 10 9.11 -12.67 12.27
C ASN A 10 8.53 -13.30 10.99
N ILE A 11 7.45 -14.08 11.12
CA ILE A 11 6.71 -14.70 10.01
C ILE A 11 6.21 -13.64 9.00
N PHE A 12 5.99 -12.40 9.46
CA PHE A 12 5.51 -11.27 8.66
C PHE A 12 6.60 -10.23 8.32
N THR A 13 7.87 -10.64 8.30
CA THR A 13 9.00 -9.70 8.06
C THR A 13 8.91 -9.02 6.69
N LEU A 14 8.54 -9.76 5.63
CA LEU A 14 8.33 -9.18 4.29
C LEU A 14 7.04 -8.35 4.19
N GLY A 15 6.07 -8.56 5.10
CA GLY A 15 4.79 -7.86 5.10
C GLY A 15 4.03 -7.98 3.77
N LEU A 16 3.49 -6.86 3.32
CA LEU A 16 2.80 -6.72 2.02
C LEU A 16 3.72 -6.12 0.92
N GLY A 17 5.02 -5.97 1.19
CA GLY A 17 5.99 -5.39 0.25
C GLY A 17 6.03 -6.06 -1.13
N PRO A 18 6.19 -7.40 -1.22
CA PRO A 18 6.22 -8.09 -2.52
C PRO A 18 4.95 -7.87 -3.35
N TRP A 19 3.80 -7.76 -2.67
CA TRP A 19 2.50 -7.54 -3.30
C TRP A 19 2.39 -6.12 -3.86
N LEU A 20 2.81 -5.11 -3.08
CA LEU A 20 2.87 -3.72 -3.55
C LEU A 20 3.80 -3.57 -4.76
N THR A 21 4.99 -4.19 -4.72
CA THR A 21 5.93 -4.17 -5.85
C THR A 21 5.35 -4.85 -7.09
N SER A 22 4.68 -5.99 -6.93
CA SER A 22 3.96 -6.67 -8.01
C SER A 22 2.91 -5.78 -8.67
N MET A 23 2.14 -5.05 -7.85
CA MET A 23 1.10 -4.13 -8.34
C MET A 23 1.69 -2.98 -9.17
N ILE A 24 2.82 -2.42 -8.73
CA ILE A 24 3.55 -1.37 -9.47
C ILE A 24 4.04 -1.91 -10.83
N ILE A 25 4.64 -3.10 -10.86
CA ILE A 25 5.13 -3.71 -12.11
C ILE A 25 3.98 -3.95 -13.09
N LEU A 26 2.85 -4.47 -12.61
CA LEU A 26 1.67 -4.68 -13.46
C LEU A 26 1.09 -3.36 -13.98
N MET A 27 1.10 -2.30 -13.17
CA MET A 27 0.67 -0.96 -13.59
C MET A 27 1.59 -0.39 -14.69
N LEU A 28 2.91 -0.58 -14.57
CA LEU A 28 3.87 -0.18 -15.61
C LEU A 28 3.68 -0.98 -16.91
N ILE A 29 3.44 -2.29 -16.81
CA ILE A 29 3.16 -3.14 -17.98
C ILE A 29 1.84 -2.74 -18.64
N SER A 30 0.82 -2.40 -17.83
CA SER A 30 -0.46 -1.89 -18.31
C SER A 30 -0.28 -0.60 -19.09
N TYR A 31 0.54 0.32 -18.59
CA TYR A 31 0.80 1.59 -19.26
C TYR A 31 1.39 1.40 -20.66
N ARG A 32 2.28 0.42 -20.83
CA ARG A 32 2.87 0.10 -22.14
C ARG A 32 1.87 -0.52 -23.12
N ASN A 33 0.93 -1.33 -22.64
CA ASN A 33 0.00 -2.11 -23.48
C ASN A 33 -1.47 -1.93 -23.04
N MET A 34 -1.97 -0.70 -23.10
CA MET A 34 -3.33 -0.36 -22.63
C MET A 34 -4.42 -1.20 -23.31
N ASP A 35 -4.35 -1.39 -24.64
CA ASP A 35 -5.37 -2.12 -25.39
C ASP A 35 -5.55 -3.58 -24.96
N LYS A 36 -4.44 -4.24 -24.60
CA LYS A 36 -4.47 -5.62 -24.10
C LYS A 36 -4.95 -5.67 -22.67
N TYR A 37 -4.56 -4.69 -21.85
CA TYR A 37 -4.95 -4.63 -20.44
C TYR A 37 -6.44 -4.31 -20.24
N MET A 38 -7.02 -3.47 -21.10
CA MET A 38 -8.45 -3.15 -21.09
C MET A 38 -9.32 -4.36 -21.48
N LYS A 39 -8.81 -5.25 -22.33
CA LYS A 39 -9.51 -6.47 -22.77
C LYS A 39 -9.45 -7.62 -21.76
N GLN A 40 -8.67 -7.52 -20.68
CA GLN A 40 -8.54 -8.61 -19.71
C GLN A 40 -9.66 -8.61 -18.68
N THR A 41 -10.16 -9.80 -18.37
CA THR A 41 -11.10 -10.04 -17.28
C THR A 41 -10.44 -9.76 -15.92
N SER A 42 -11.23 -9.32 -14.94
CA SER A 42 -10.76 -9.09 -13.56
C SER A 42 -10.06 -10.31 -12.95
N LEU A 43 -10.55 -11.52 -13.24
CA LEU A 43 -9.92 -12.77 -12.79
C LEU A 43 -8.50 -12.94 -13.34
N GLU A 44 -8.27 -12.68 -14.62
CA GLU A 44 -6.94 -12.81 -15.22
C GLU A 44 -5.93 -11.86 -14.58
N LYS A 45 -6.38 -10.64 -14.24
CA LYS A 45 -5.55 -9.64 -13.56
C LYS A 45 -5.13 -10.14 -12.17
N HIS A 46 -6.06 -10.67 -11.38
CA HIS A 46 -5.77 -11.22 -10.06
C HIS A 46 -4.84 -12.44 -10.12
N TYR A 47 -4.98 -13.32 -11.11
CA TYR A 47 -4.06 -14.46 -11.26
C TYR A 47 -2.64 -14.00 -11.56
N LYS A 48 -2.47 -13.04 -12.48
CA LYS A 48 -1.15 -12.47 -12.80
C LYS A 48 -0.51 -11.80 -11.60
N GLU A 49 -1.30 -11.04 -10.84
CA GLU A 49 -0.84 -10.37 -9.63
C GLU A 49 -0.36 -11.34 -8.56
N ARG A 50 -1.09 -12.43 -8.31
CA ARG A 50 -0.70 -13.46 -7.34
C ARG A 50 0.55 -14.22 -7.76
N ILE A 51 0.65 -14.60 -9.04
CA ILE A 51 1.83 -15.30 -9.56
C ILE A 51 3.06 -14.40 -9.46
N LEU A 52 2.94 -13.14 -9.85
CA LEU A 52 4.05 -12.19 -9.79
C LEU A 52 4.46 -11.91 -8.33
N THR A 53 3.49 -11.75 -7.44
CA THR A 53 3.74 -11.58 -6.00
C THR A 53 4.47 -12.79 -5.43
N LEU A 54 4.11 -14.01 -5.84
CA LEU A 54 4.77 -15.23 -5.39
C LEU A 54 6.23 -15.25 -5.83
N ILE A 55 6.50 -15.00 -7.10
CA ILE A 55 7.88 -14.95 -7.64
C ILE A 55 8.70 -13.89 -6.89
N LEU A 56 8.16 -12.69 -6.71
CA LEU A 56 8.85 -11.61 -6.00
C LEU A 56 9.06 -11.92 -4.51
N SER A 57 8.11 -12.58 -3.85
CA SER A 57 8.25 -12.94 -2.44
C SER A 57 9.40 -13.93 -2.22
N VAL A 58 9.60 -14.89 -3.13
CA VAL A 58 10.73 -15.81 -3.09
C VAL A 58 12.04 -15.05 -3.24
N ILE A 59 12.14 -14.19 -4.25
CA ILE A 59 13.34 -13.39 -4.50
C ILE A 59 13.65 -12.48 -3.31
N GLN A 60 12.68 -11.70 -2.82
CA GLN A 60 12.86 -10.80 -1.69
C GLN A 60 13.21 -11.55 -0.40
N SER A 61 12.59 -12.71 -0.15
CA SER A 61 12.89 -13.51 1.05
C SER A 61 14.35 -14.00 1.07
N TYR A 62 14.90 -14.34 -0.09
CA TYR A 62 16.30 -14.72 -0.23
C TYR A 62 17.24 -13.55 0.11
N PHE A 63 16.97 -12.36 -0.41
CA PHE A 63 17.75 -11.15 -0.11
C PHE A 63 17.70 -10.80 1.39
N VAL A 64 16.50 -10.81 1.98
CA VAL A 64 16.33 -10.54 3.41
C VAL A 64 17.12 -11.54 4.25
N ILE A 65 17.02 -12.84 3.97
CA ILE A 65 17.75 -13.84 4.75
C ILE A 65 19.26 -13.68 4.59
N HIS A 66 19.76 -13.37 3.41
CA HIS A 66 21.20 -13.12 3.20
C HIS A 66 21.70 -11.97 4.09
N GLU A 67 20.94 -10.88 4.18
CA GLU A 67 21.26 -9.75 5.06
C GLU A 67 21.25 -10.14 6.55
N TYR A 68 20.29 -10.97 6.97
CA TYR A 68 20.17 -11.42 8.36
C TYR A 68 21.22 -12.46 8.77
N VAL A 69 21.63 -13.34 7.84
CA VAL A 69 22.72 -14.31 8.04
C VAL A 69 24.05 -13.58 8.18
N SER A 70 24.30 -12.53 7.38
CA SER A 70 25.49 -11.68 7.50
C SER A 70 25.60 -11.02 8.89
N LYS A 71 24.47 -10.69 9.53
CA LYS A 71 24.39 -10.15 10.89
C LYS A 71 24.44 -11.21 12.00
N GLN A 72 24.77 -12.48 11.69
CA GLN A 72 24.87 -13.62 12.62
C GLN A 72 23.59 -13.94 13.42
N ARG A 73 22.41 -13.55 12.93
CA ARG A 73 21.14 -13.75 13.64
C ARG A 73 20.42 -15.07 13.32
N VAL A 74 20.89 -15.81 12.31
CA VAL A 74 20.28 -17.08 11.86
C VAL A 74 21.38 -18.08 11.47
N HIS A 75 21.26 -19.34 11.90
CA HIS A 75 22.17 -20.42 11.49
C HIS A 75 21.90 -20.86 10.05
N GLN A 76 22.94 -21.13 9.26
CA GLN A 76 22.86 -21.43 7.83
C GLN A 76 21.98 -22.66 7.48
N ASP A 77 21.82 -23.61 8.39
CA ASP A 77 21.13 -24.87 8.12
C ASP A 77 19.61 -24.72 7.90
N ASN A 78 19.00 -23.62 8.35
CA ASN A 78 17.55 -23.40 8.29
C ASN A 78 17.09 -22.37 7.23
N ILE A 79 17.95 -22.00 6.28
CA ILE A 79 17.65 -20.95 5.28
C ILE A 79 16.41 -21.29 4.44
N TYR A 80 16.32 -22.50 3.88
CA TYR A 80 15.21 -22.90 3.01
C TYR A 80 13.87 -22.95 3.75
N LEU A 81 13.87 -23.42 5.00
CA LEU A 81 12.68 -23.47 5.84
C LEU A 81 12.22 -22.05 6.21
N THR A 82 13.16 -21.15 6.49
CA THR A 82 12.87 -19.74 6.80
C THR A 82 12.31 -19.00 5.58
N ILE A 83 12.85 -19.25 4.37
CA ILE A 83 12.29 -18.75 3.10
C ILE A 83 10.84 -19.17 2.97
N LEU A 84 10.54 -20.47 3.17
CA LEU A 84 9.21 -21.01 3.02
C LEU A 84 8.23 -20.41 4.04
N ILE A 85 8.66 -20.19 5.29
CA ILE A 85 7.85 -19.51 6.31
C ILE A 85 7.56 -18.05 5.90
N LEU A 86 8.55 -17.30 5.43
CA LEU A 86 8.37 -15.91 5.01
C LEU A 86 7.43 -15.81 3.81
N VAL A 87 7.65 -16.63 2.78
CA VAL A 87 6.77 -16.69 1.60
C VAL A 87 5.35 -17.04 2.02
N THR A 88 5.17 -18.05 2.88
CA THR A 88 3.85 -18.44 3.39
C THR A 88 3.18 -17.30 4.18
N GLY A 89 3.93 -16.61 5.04
CA GLY A 89 3.44 -15.45 5.79
C GLY A 89 2.98 -14.31 4.88
N THR A 90 3.73 -14.00 3.82
CA THR A 90 3.33 -12.98 2.83
C THR A 90 2.07 -13.40 2.05
N MET A 91 1.99 -14.65 1.60
CA MET A 91 0.82 -15.16 0.88
C MET A 91 -0.44 -15.15 1.74
N LEU A 92 -0.29 -15.44 3.04
CA LEU A 92 -1.37 -15.33 4.00
C LEU A 92 -1.87 -13.88 4.11
N LEU A 93 -0.97 -12.89 4.20
CA LEU A 93 -1.35 -11.47 4.24
C LEU A 93 -2.05 -11.02 2.96
N VAL A 94 -1.57 -11.46 1.79
CA VAL A 94 -2.21 -11.15 0.49
C VAL A 94 -3.60 -11.76 0.42
N TRP A 95 -3.75 -13.01 0.85
CA TRP A 95 -5.06 -13.65 0.92
C TRP A 95 -6.01 -12.90 1.86
N LEU A 96 -5.52 -12.44 3.01
CA LEU A 96 -6.30 -11.64 3.95
C LEU A 96 -6.71 -10.29 3.33
N ALA A 97 -5.81 -9.66 2.57
CA ALA A 97 -6.08 -8.42 1.83
C ALA A 97 -7.16 -8.61 0.77
N ASP A 98 -7.11 -9.71 0.01
CA ASP A 98 -8.14 -10.07 -0.97
C ASP A 98 -9.50 -10.34 -0.31
N LYS A 99 -9.50 -10.98 0.86
CA LYS A 99 -10.74 -11.21 1.63
C LYS A 99 -11.32 -9.90 2.14
N ASN A 100 -10.48 -9.00 2.67
CA ASN A 100 -10.95 -7.67 3.08
C ASN A 100 -11.46 -6.83 1.90
N SER A 101 -10.88 -7.01 0.71
CA SER A 101 -11.36 -6.32 -0.50
C SER A 101 -12.75 -6.80 -0.95
N ARG A 102 -13.08 -8.08 -0.73
CA ARG A 102 -14.39 -8.65 -1.11
C ARG A 102 -15.49 -8.45 -0.08
N TYR A 103 -15.16 -8.54 1.21
CA TYR A 103 -16.14 -8.58 2.30
C TYR A 103 -16.01 -7.41 3.28
N GLY A 104 -14.94 -6.62 3.17
CA GLY A 104 -14.62 -5.53 4.09
C GLY A 104 -14.81 -4.16 3.48
N ILE A 105 -14.27 -3.17 4.17
CA ILE A 105 -14.35 -1.74 3.83
C ILE A 105 -12.93 -1.27 3.47
N ALA A 106 -12.83 -0.36 2.51
CA ALA A 106 -11.57 0.27 2.08
C ALA A 106 -10.52 -0.66 1.44
N GLY A 107 -10.91 -1.84 0.93
CA GLY A 107 -10.02 -2.66 0.10
C GLY A 107 -8.83 -3.26 0.89
N PRO A 108 -7.63 -3.37 0.31
CA PRO A 108 -6.45 -3.91 1.01
C PRO A 108 -5.82 -2.92 2.02
N MET A 109 -6.24 -1.65 2.03
CA MET A 109 -5.62 -0.56 2.81
C MET A 109 -5.54 -0.78 4.31
N PRO A 110 -6.61 -1.25 4.99
CA PRO A 110 -6.61 -1.32 6.45
C PRO A 110 -5.48 -2.20 7.00
N ILE A 111 -5.08 -3.25 6.27
CA ILE A 111 -4.01 -4.16 6.70
C ILE A 111 -2.66 -3.45 6.72
N VAL A 112 -2.39 -2.61 5.72
CA VAL A 112 -1.16 -1.81 5.68
C VAL A 112 -1.18 -0.70 6.73
N MET A 113 -2.32 -0.05 6.95
CA MET A 113 -2.47 0.97 7.99
C MET A 113 -2.17 0.40 9.38
N VAL A 114 -2.69 -0.79 9.72
CA VAL A 114 -2.38 -1.48 10.98
C VAL A 114 -0.89 -1.79 11.09
N SER A 115 -0.24 -2.18 9.99
CA SER A 115 1.20 -2.42 9.97
C SER A 115 2.00 -1.15 10.30
N ILE A 116 1.66 -0.03 9.65
CA ILE A 116 2.33 1.26 9.86
C ILE A 116 2.15 1.72 11.31
N ILE A 117 0.92 1.70 11.83
CA ILE A 117 0.64 2.09 13.22
C ILE A 117 1.43 1.22 14.18
N LYS A 118 1.47 -0.10 13.97
CA LYS A 118 2.23 -1.01 14.81
C LYS A 118 3.74 -0.73 14.75
N SER A 119 4.27 -0.43 13.57
CA SER A 119 5.67 -0.04 13.37
C SER A 119 5.99 1.25 14.12
N MET A 120 5.13 2.27 14.02
CA MET A 120 5.27 3.54 14.75
C MET A 120 5.25 3.33 16.27
N MET A 121 4.41 2.44 16.79
CA MET A 121 4.40 2.13 18.23
C MET A 121 5.62 1.31 18.69
N HIS A 122 6.22 0.52 17.80
CA HIS A 122 7.39 -0.31 18.12
C HIS A 122 8.70 0.45 18.03
N GLN A 123 8.76 1.49 17.19
CA GLN A 123 9.79 2.49 17.25
C GLN A 123 9.63 3.16 18.61
N LYS A 124 10.38 2.66 19.60
CA LYS A 124 10.43 3.26 20.93
C LYS A 124 10.55 4.75 20.68
N MET A 125 9.73 5.56 21.35
CA MET A 125 10.05 6.95 21.55
C MET A 125 11.37 6.96 22.33
N GLU A 126 12.48 6.72 21.64
CA GLU A 126 13.76 7.27 22.06
C GLU A 126 13.42 8.71 22.30
N TYR A 127 13.50 9.10 23.58
CA TYR A 127 13.30 10.47 24.00
C TYR A 127 14.15 11.28 23.05
N ILE A 128 13.48 11.95 22.12
CA ILE A 128 14.18 12.83 21.21
C ILE A 128 14.69 13.89 22.18
N ASP A 129 16.00 13.89 22.46
CA ASP A 129 16.71 14.97 23.15
C ASP A 129 16.75 16.19 22.21
N ALA A 130 15.57 16.56 21.72
CA ALA A 130 15.30 17.73 20.96
C ALA A 130 14.80 18.79 21.93
N SER A 131 15.28 20.01 21.72
CA SER A 131 14.70 21.18 22.39
C SER A 131 13.18 21.15 22.25
N HIS A 132 12.47 21.53 23.32
CA HIS A 132 11.00 21.56 23.32
C HIS A 132 10.43 22.40 22.16
N ILE A 133 11.21 23.37 21.66
CA ILE A 133 10.91 24.14 20.45
C ILE A 133 10.82 23.25 19.20
N VAL A 134 11.75 22.32 19.01
CA VAL A 134 11.79 21.45 17.82
C VAL A 134 10.62 20.48 17.83
N ILE A 135 10.30 19.91 18.99
CA ILE A 135 9.14 19.03 19.16
C ILE A 135 7.83 19.79 18.86
N ALA A 136 7.68 20.99 19.40
CA ALA A 136 6.52 21.84 19.14
C ALA A 136 6.39 22.18 17.64
N LEU A 137 7.49 22.53 16.98
CA LEU A 137 7.51 22.82 15.56
C LEU A 137 7.14 21.60 14.70
N LEU A 138 7.59 20.41 15.08
CA LEU A 138 7.26 19.15 14.40
C LEU A 138 5.77 18.83 14.55
N ILE A 139 5.20 18.99 15.74
CA ILE A 139 3.76 18.81 15.98
C ILE A 139 2.93 19.80 15.13
N ILE A 140 3.34 21.07 15.09
CA ILE A 140 2.67 22.10 14.28
C ILE A 140 2.73 21.73 12.79
N LEU A 141 3.89 21.28 12.29
CA LEU A 141 4.06 20.82 10.91
C LEU A 141 3.11 19.65 10.59
N VAL A 142 3.01 18.65 11.47
CA VAL A 142 2.09 17.51 11.31
C VAL A 142 0.63 17.98 11.25
N ILE A 143 0.23 18.91 12.12
CA ILE A 143 -1.14 19.44 12.10
C ILE A 143 -1.42 20.21 10.80
N ILE A 144 -0.49 21.06 10.37
CA ILE A 144 -0.62 21.83 9.13
C ILE A 144 -0.74 20.89 7.91
N THR A 145 0.12 19.87 7.82
CA THR A 145 0.06 18.90 6.72
C THR A 145 -1.24 18.10 6.71
N LEU A 146 -1.75 17.67 7.87
CA LEU A 146 -3.06 17.01 7.98
C LEU A 146 -4.20 17.93 7.55
N PHE A 147 -4.14 19.20 7.93
CA PHE A 147 -5.14 20.20 7.55
C PHE A 147 -5.15 20.46 6.04
N ILE A 148 -3.97 20.57 5.42
CA ILE A 148 -3.81 20.71 3.96
C ILE A 148 -4.38 19.47 3.25
N LEU A 149 -4.06 18.26 3.71
CA LEU A 149 -4.58 17.02 3.15
C LEU A 149 -6.11 16.96 3.23
N LEU A 150 -6.68 17.34 4.37
CA LEU A 150 -8.13 17.42 4.53
C LEU A 150 -8.75 18.42 3.55
N PHE A 151 -8.16 19.61 3.42
CA PHE A 151 -8.62 20.61 2.45
C PHE A 151 -8.61 20.08 1.01
N ILE A 152 -7.54 19.41 0.58
CA ILE A 152 -7.44 18.81 -0.75
C ILE A 152 -8.53 17.75 -0.97
N GLU A 153 -8.82 16.94 0.05
CA GLU A 153 -9.82 15.87 -0.04
C GLU A 153 -11.27 16.41 -0.13
N LEU A 154 -11.54 17.58 0.47
CA LEU A 154 -12.86 18.24 0.37
C LEU A 154 -13.07 18.99 -0.95
N VAL A 155 -12.01 19.33 -1.67
CA VAL A 155 -12.13 20.07 -2.93
C VAL A 155 -12.59 19.14 -4.04
N GLU A 156 -13.78 19.45 -4.59
CA GLU A 156 -14.35 18.77 -5.74
C GLU A 156 -14.52 19.76 -6.88
N VAL A 157 -13.98 19.42 -8.05
CA VAL A 157 -14.15 20.18 -9.28
C VAL A 157 -15.49 19.80 -9.90
N ARG A 158 -16.41 20.76 -10.00
CA ARG A 158 -17.74 20.55 -10.58
C ARG A 158 -17.76 21.03 -12.02
N ILE A 159 -17.86 20.09 -12.96
CA ILE A 159 -17.95 20.39 -14.39
C ILE A 159 -19.44 20.33 -14.79
N PRO A 160 -20.08 21.47 -15.12
CA PRO A 160 -21.47 21.45 -15.53
C PRO A 160 -21.61 20.75 -16.87
N TYR A 161 -22.62 19.89 -17.01
CA TYR A 161 -22.98 19.28 -18.29
C TYR A 161 -24.48 19.41 -18.52
N ILE A 162 -24.87 19.46 -19.79
CA ILE A 162 -26.27 19.55 -20.20
C ILE A 162 -26.75 18.12 -20.43
N ASP A 163 -27.69 17.67 -19.61
CA ASP A 163 -28.37 16.40 -19.83
C ASP A 163 -29.44 16.57 -20.91
N LEU A 164 -29.15 16.07 -22.12
CA LEU A 164 -30.04 16.17 -23.27
C LEU A 164 -31.23 15.22 -23.20
N MET A 165 -31.22 14.23 -22.28
CA MET A 165 -32.26 13.20 -22.20
C MET A 165 -33.38 13.55 -21.21
N ASN A 166 -33.19 14.55 -20.34
CA ASN A 166 -34.17 14.93 -19.33
C ASN A 166 -34.89 16.24 -19.65
N VAL A 167 -35.84 16.19 -20.58
CA VAL A 167 -36.61 17.35 -21.09
C VAL A 167 -37.48 18.03 -20.02
N SER A 168 -37.69 17.38 -18.87
CA SER A 168 -38.57 17.87 -17.78
C SER A 168 -37.81 18.59 -16.65
N ALA A 169 -36.48 18.50 -16.60
CA ALA A 169 -35.65 19.11 -15.56
C ALA A 169 -35.00 20.42 -16.04
N THR A 170 -35.79 21.35 -16.55
CA THR A 170 -35.31 22.63 -17.11
C THR A 170 -34.62 23.56 -16.11
N ASN A 171 -34.65 23.25 -14.80
CA ASN A 171 -34.10 24.10 -13.74
C ASN A 171 -33.02 23.46 -12.86
N MET A 172 -32.61 22.21 -13.08
CA MET A 172 -31.52 21.58 -12.32
C MET A 172 -30.26 21.47 -13.18
N LYS A 173 -29.24 22.27 -12.84
CA LYS A 173 -27.92 22.17 -13.47
C LYS A 173 -27.24 20.88 -13.01
N SER A 174 -27.21 19.87 -13.87
CA SER A 174 -26.40 18.66 -13.64
C SER A 174 -24.91 19.01 -13.70
N TYR A 175 -24.13 18.46 -12.79
CA TYR A 175 -22.68 18.61 -12.77
C TYR A 175 -22.01 17.26 -12.53
N LEU A 176 -20.91 17.03 -13.24
CA LEU A 176 -20.01 15.93 -12.95
C LEU A 176 -19.07 16.38 -11.82
N SER A 177 -19.04 15.62 -10.73
CA SER A 177 -18.13 15.86 -9.61
C SER A 177 -16.84 15.10 -9.84
N TRP A 178 -15.74 15.83 -10.04
CA TRP A 178 -14.40 15.25 -10.16
C TRP A 178 -13.60 15.56 -8.89
N LYS A 179 -13.22 14.51 -8.14
CA LYS A 179 -12.35 14.67 -6.98
C LYS A 179 -10.92 14.95 -7.41
N VAL A 180 -10.23 15.85 -6.71
CA VAL A 180 -8.82 16.17 -7.00
C VAL A 180 -7.91 14.94 -6.81
N ASN A 181 -8.24 14.05 -5.86
CA ASN A 181 -7.56 12.77 -5.65
C ASN A 181 -8.47 11.57 -5.99
N PRO A 182 -8.63 11.19 -7.27
CA PRO A 182 -9.48 10.06 -7.65
C PRO A 182 -8.86 8.71 -7.30
N ALA A 183 -7.53 8.65 -7.10
CA ALA A 183 -6.80 7.41 -6.81
C ALA A 183 -6.78 7.06 -5.31
N GLY A 184 -7.16 8.01 -4.45
CA GLY A 184 -7.25 7.82 -3.01
C GLY A 184 -5.92 7.38 -2.40
N SER A 185 -5.96 6.29 -1.64
CA SER A 185 -4.82 5.78 -0.89
C SER A 185 -3.92 4.83 -1.69
N ILE A 186 -4.36 4.33 -2.85
CA ILE A 186 -3.59 3.35 -3.67
C ILE A 186 -2.30 4.00 -4.17
N THR A 187 -2.36 5.26 -4.60
CA THR A 187 -1.17 6.01 -5.04
C THR A 187 -0.16 6.17 -3.90
N LEU A 188 -0.62 6.46 -2.67
CA LEU A 188 0.27 6.60 -1.52
C LEU A 188 1.02 5.30 -1.21
N MET A 189 0.34 4.16 -1.25
CA MET A 189 0.97 2.85 -1.07
C MET A 189 2.06 2.58 -2.12
N MET A 190 1.76 2.88 -3.39
CA MET A 190 2.70 2.66 -4.48
C MET A 190 3.92 3.57 -4.35
N SER A 191 3.74 4.83 -3.99
CA SER A 191 4.84 5.76 -3.74
C SER A 191 5.76 5.25 -2.62
N ILE A 192 5.20 4.83 -1.48
CA ILE A 192 5.99 4.32 -0.35
C ILE A 192 6.77 3.06 -0.73
N SER A 193 6.21 2.16 -1.55
CA SER A 193 6.93 0.96 -1.97
C SER A 193 8.02 1.21 -3.01
N ALA A 194 8.01 2.36 -3.70
CA ALA A 194 9.01 2.71 -4.68
C ALA A 194 10.28 3.34 -4.07
N PHE A 195 10.16 3.88 -2.84
CA PHE A 195 11.25 4.43 -2.05
C PHE A 195 11.76 3.41 -1.02
#